data_AF-A0A928WZ82-F1
#
_entry.id   AF-A0A928WZ82-F1
#
_cell.length_a   1.000
_cell.length_b   1.000
_cell.length_c   1.000
_cell.angle_alpha   90.00
_cell.angle_beta   90.00
_cell.angle_gamma   90.00
#
_symmetry.space_group_name_H-M   'P 1'
#
loop_
_entity.id
_entity.type
_entity.pdbx_description
1 polymer ?
#
loop_
_entity_poly.entity_id
_entity_poly.type
_entity_poly.pdbx_seq_one_letter_code
_entity_poly.pdbx_strand_id
1 'polypeptide(L)'
;MDISADGMNETLLEKFQQAYKDLDLFPLIEPEQIEKFRVDYGRSVRIRLRREIEASLPNGKFVFAGHRGCGKSTLLKQVSVDMQPNHAVVFFSIADQIEMSAVTHTNILYAIAIQLLSHASRQKITINKDIRETLLGWNTTVRKQIASAGTKGD
;
A
#
# COMPACT_ATOMS: atom_id res chain seq x y z
N MET A 1 -30.04 43.38 4.18
CA MET A 1 -29.57 42.12 3.56
C MET A 1 -28.93 41.32 4.66
N ASP A 2 -29.75 40.57 5.40
CA ASP A 2 -29.29 39.68 6.47
C ASP A 2 -28.66 38.45 5.83
N ILE A 3 -27.34 38.35 5.92
CA ILE A 3 -26.65 37.07 5.73
C ILE A 3 -26.92 36.30 7.02
N SER A 4 -27.95 35.46 6.99
CA SER A 4 -28.41 34.67 8.13
C SER A 4 -27.23 33.93 8.76
N ALA A 5 -27.09 34.05 10.10
CA ALA A 5 -25.99 33.46 10.88
C ALA A 5 -25.82 31.94 10.67
N ASP A 6 -26.87 31.27 10.20
CA ASP A 6 -26.89 29.86 9.84
C ASP A 6 -25.97 29.53 8.65
N GLY A 7 -25.97 30.36 7.60
CA GLY A 7 -25.13 30.17 6.40
C GLY A 7 -23.64 30.43 6.65
N MET A 8 -23.29 31.30 7.61
CA MET A 8 -21.90 31.49 8.05
C MET A 8 -21.37 30.28 8.83
N ASN A 9 -22.23 29.63 9.61
CA ASN A 9 -21.87 28.46 10.41
C ASN A 9 -21.65 27.22 9.51
N GLU A 10 -22.48 27.07 8.48
CA GLU A 10 -22.33 26.03 7.45
C GLU A 10 -21.03 26.23 6.64
N THR A 11 -20.73 27.46 6.22
CA THR A 11 -19.46 27.80 5.53
C THR A 11 -18.23 27.52 6.40
N LEU A 12 -18.32 27.76 7.71
CA LEU A 12 -17.24 27.51 8.66
C LEU A 12 -17.06 26.01 8.90
N LEU A 13 -18.15 25.26 9.03
CA LEU A 13 -18.14 23.80 9.15
C LEU A 13 -17.51 23.14 7.92
N GLU A 14 -17.87 23.59 6.71
CA GLU A 14 -17.25 23.11 5.46
C GLU A 14 -15.73 23.35 5.45
N LYS A 15 -15.29 24.55 5.88
CA LYS A 15 -13.86 24.87 6.01
C LYS A 15 -13.15 23.96 7.01
N PHE A 16 -13.77 23.68 8.17
CA PHE A 16 -13.19 22.77 9.15
C PHE A 16 -13.14 21.33 8.66
N GLN A 17 -14.20 20.85 8.00
CA GLN A 17 -14.21 19.52 7.39
C GLN A 17 -13.15 19.39 6.30
N GLN A 18 -12.99 20.43 5.47
CA GLN A 18 -11.96 20.45 4.44
C GLN A 18 -10.56 20.49 5.05
N ALA A 19 -10.33 21.33 6.07
CA ALA A 19 -9.06 21.38 6.78
C ALA A 19 -8.72 20.04 7.45
N TYR A 20 -9.70 19.35 8.02
CA TYR A 20 -9.51 18.03 8.60
C TYR A 20 -9.12 16.99 7.55
N LYS A 21 -9.78 17.00 6.38
CA LYS A 21 -9.42 16.13 5.23
C LYS A 21 -8.03 16.44 4.70
N ASP A 22 -7.66 17.73 4.61
CA ASP A 22 -6.37 18.17 4.10
C ASP A 22 -5.22 17.89 5.09
N LEU A 23 -5.50 17.91 6.39
CA LEU A 23 -4.55 17.58 7.47
C LEU A 23 -4.53 16.10 7.84
N ASP A 24 -5.37 15.28 7.19
CA ASP A 24 -5.43 13.87 7.49
C ASP A 24 -4.08 13.21 7.14
N LEU A 25 -3.59 12.36 8.04
CA LEU A 25 -2.22 11.81 7.98
C LEU A 25 -2.09 10.63 7.01
N PHE A 26 -3.00 10.55 6.04
CA PHE A 26 -2.93 9.57 4.98
C PHE A 26 -1.83 9.94 3.98
N PRO A 27 -1.17 8.93 3.39
CA PRO A 27 -0.12 9.21 2.43
C PRO A 27 -0.69 9.87 1.18
N LEU A 28 0.06 10.81 0.62
CA LEU A 28 -0.27 11.44 -0.65
C LEU A 28 0.05 10.42 -1.75
N ILE A 29 -1.00 9.80 -2.30
CA ILE A 29 -0.87 8.76 -3.33
C ILE A 29 -1.19 9.33 -4.71
N GLU A 30 -2.22 10.17 -4.81
CA GLU A 30 -2.68 10.70 -6.08
C GLU A 30 -1.80 11.86 -6.56
N PRO A 31 -1.52 11.98 -7.87
CA PRO A 31 -0.67 13.04 -8.43
C PRO A 31 -1.10 14.45 -8.00
N GLU A 32 -2.40 14.72 -8.02
CA GLU A 32 -2.97 16.02 -7.67
C GLU A 32 -2.73 16.36 -6.19
N GLN A 33 -2.81 15.37 -5.30
CA GLN A 33 -2.54 15.54 -3.88
C GLN A 33 -1.05 15.79 -3.62
N ILE A 34 -0.18 15.08 -4.35
CA ILE A 34 1.27 15.27 -4.27
C ILE A 34 1.63 16.69 -4.73
N GLU A 35 1.05 17.19 -5.82
CA GLU A 35 1.32 18.54 -6.31
C GLU A 35 0.85 19.61 -5.31
N LYS A 36 -0.35 19.44 -4.74
CA LYS A 36 -0.97 20.43 -3.86
C LYS A 36 -0.35 20.52 -2.46
N PHE A 37 0.06 19.39 -1.88
CA PHE A 37 0.39 19.31 -0.45
C PHE A 37 1.84 18.91 -0.16
N ARG A 38 2.65 18.57 -1.16
CA ARG A 38 4.02 18.11 -0.92
C ARG A 38 4.95 19.25 -0.51
N VAL A 39 5.68 19.00 0.57
CA VAL A 39 6.93 19.72 0.88
C VAL A 39 8.10 18.96 0.26
N ASP A 40 9.04 19.69 -0.36
CA ASP A 40 10.21 19.10 -1.02
C ASP A 40 11.19 18.51 0.01
N TYR A 41 10.92 17.27 0.43
CA TYR A 41 11.63 16.51 1.45
C TYR A 41 12.07 15.15 0.91
N GLY A 42 13.21 14.63 1.39
CA GLY A 42 13.64 13.26 1.07
C GLY A 42 14.16 13.04 -0.36
N ARG A 43 14.47 14.10 -1.12
CA ARG A 43 15.01 13.98 -2.50
C ARG A 43 16.27 13.11 -2.56
N SER A 44 17.20 13.30 -1.63
CA SER A 44 18.42 12.48 -1.52
C SER A 44 18.11 11.01 -1.22
N VAL A 45 17.13 10.76 -0.35
CA VAL A 45 16.67 9.43 0.02
C VAL A 45 16.01 8.71 -1.16
N ARG A 46 15.15 9.41 -1.93
CA ARG A 46 14.54 8.90 -3.17
C ARG A 46 15.59 8.52 -4.21
N ILE A 47 16.57 9.41 -4.47
CA ILE A 47 17.67 9.14 -5.41
C ILE A 47 18.50 7.94 -4.94
N ARG A 48 18.81 7.86 -3.65
CA ARG A 48 19.55 6.73 -3.08
C ARG A 48 18.77 5.43 -3.23
N LEU A 49 17.50 5.41 -2.81
CA LEU A 49 16.67 4.20 -2.86
C LEU A 49 16.54 3.65 -4.29
N ARG A 50 16.37 4.53 -5.28
CA ARG A 50 16.35 4.14 -6.68
C ARG A 50 17.66 3.46 -7.12
N ARG A 51 18.81 4.08 -6.82
CA ARG A 51 20.13 3.51 -7.15
C ARG A 51 20.35 2.16 -6.48
N GLU A 52 19.94 2.02 -5.23
CA GLU A 52 20.06 0.76 -4.49
C GLU A 52 19.18 -0.34 -5.10
N ILE A 53 17.97 -0.02 -5.56
CA ILE A 53 17.10 -1.00 -6.25
C ILE A 53 17.73 -1.39 -7.61
N GLU A 54 18.18 -0.42 -8.40
CA GLU A 54 18.82 -0.66 -9.71
C GLU A 54 20.10 -1.49 -9.59
N ALA A 55 20.86 -1.33 -8.51
CA ALA A 55 22.09 -2.08 -8.23
C ALA A 55 21.85 -3.41 -7.49
N SER A 56 20.61 -3.69 -7.07
CA SER A 56 20.32 -4.85 -6.22
C SER A 56 20.40 -6.16 -6.99
N LEU A 57 20.82 -7.21 -6.28
CA LEU A 57 20.69 -8.59 -6.77
C LEU A 57 19.20 -8.99 -6.84
N PRO A 58 18.85 -9.99 -7.67
CA PRO A 58 17.51 -10.57 -7.65
C PRO A 58 17.06 -10.92 -6.22
N ASN A 59 15.81 -10.58 -5.89
CA ASN A 59 15.19 -10.77 -4.57
C ASN A 59 15.71 -9.88 -3.43
N GLY A 60 16.41 -8.77 -3.74
CA GLY A 60 16.78 -7.74 -2.77
C GLY A 60 15.57 -7.26 -1.95
N LYS A 61 15.75 -7.11 -0.64
CA LYS A 61 14.71 -6.62 0.28
C LYS A 61 15.19 -5.35 0.96
N PHE A 62 14.34 -4.33 0.96
CA PHE A 62 14.63 -3.05 1.58
C PHE A 62 13.56 -2.74 2.62
N VAL A 63 14.00 -2.31 3.81
CA VAL A 63 13.10 -1.86 4.87
C VAL A 63 13.27 -0.36 5.01
N PHE A 64 12.17 0.37 4.83
CA PHE A 64 12.14 1.82 4.99
C PHE A 64 11.45 2.19 6.31
N ALA A 65 12.25 2.56 7.31
CA ALA A 65 11.77 2.80 8.68
C ALA A 65 11.73 4.30 9.04
N GLY A 66 10.82 4.68 9.94
CA GLY A 66 10.66 6.04 10.43
C GLY A 66 9.29 6.27 11.09
N HIS A 67 9.14 7.38 11.81
CA HIS A 67 7.91 7.72 12.55
C HIS A 67 6.65 7.78 11.67
N ARG A 68 5.47 7.52 12.25
CA ARG A 68 4.19 7.70 11.54
C ARG A 68 4.07 9.16 11.09
N GLY A 69 3.55 9.38 9.88
CA GLY A 69 3.39 10.73 9.33
C GLY A 69 4.66 11.36 8.74
N CYS A 70 5.85 10.74 8.82
CA CYS A 70 7.07 11.33 8.22
C CYS A 70 7.18 11.22 6.68
N GLY A 71 6.08 10.89 5.99
CA GLY A 71 6.03 10.85 4.52
C GLY A 71 6.57 9.57 3.87
N LYS A 72 6.76 8.47 4.62
CA LYS A 72 7.34 7.22 4.09
C LYS A 72 6.60 6.66 2.87
N SER A 73 5.30 6.44 3.01
CA SER A 73 4.51 5.84 1.93
C SER A 73 4.38 6.79 0.74
N THR A 74 4.36 8.11 0.98
CA THR A 74 4.44 9.14 -0.07
C THR A 74 5.76 9.04 -0.86
N LEU A 75 6.90 8.93 -0.18
CA LEU A 75 8.20 8.77 -0.82
C LEU A 75 8.28 7.46 -1.61
N LEU A 76 7.79 6.36 -1.05
CA LEU A 76 7.72 5.07 -1.75
C LEU A 76 6.81 5.12 -2.97
N LYS A 77 5.70 5.86 -2.92
CA LYS A 77 4.84 6.08 -4.08
C LYS A 77 5.58 6.82 -5.18
N GLN A 78 6.35 7.85 -4.85
CA GLN A 78 7.16 8.57 -5.84
C GLN A 78 8.22 7.67 -6.47
N VAL A 79 8.94 6.90 -5.65
CA VAL A 79 9.89 5.89 -6.16
C VAL A 79 9.19 4.88 -7.06
N SER A 80 7.96 4.47 -6.72
CA SER A 80 7.18 3.56 -7.57
C SER A 80 6.92 4.16 -8.96
N VAL A 81 6.57 5.45 -9.04
CA VAL A 81 6.33 6.16 -10.30
C VAL A 81 7.61 6.26 -11.12
N ASP A 82 8.75 6.56 -10.48
CA ASP A 82 10.04 6.66 -11.18
C ASP A 82 10.50 5.34 -11.79
N MET A 83 10.14 4.24 -11.15
CA MET A 83 10.60 2.90 -11.53
C MET A 83 9.73 2.28 -12.62
N GLN A 84 8.46 2.71 -12.77
CA GLN A 84 7.51 2.18 -13.75
C GLN A 84 8.01 2.09 -15.20
N PRO A 85 8.82 3.05 -15.74
CA PRO A 85 9.30 2.95 -17.11
C PRO A 85 10.13 1.70 -17.40
N ASN A 86 10.86 1.20 -16.40
CA ASN A 86 11.80 0.09 -16.54
C ASN A 86 11.44 -1.13 -15.67
N HIS A 87 10.40 -1.04 -14.84
CA HIS A 87 10.04 -2.08 -13.88
C HIS A 87 8.51 -2.27 -13.82
N ALA A 88 8.08 -3.52 -13.68
CA ALA A 88 6.71 -3.83 -13.28
C ALA A 88 6.56 -3.58 -11.78
N VAL A 89 6.01 -2.42 -11.41
CA VAL A 89 5.90 -2.01 -10.01
C VAL A 89 4.50 -2.28 -9.46
N VAL A 90 4.43 -2.99 -8.34
CA VAL A 90 3.19 -3.24 -7.59
C VAL A 90 3.22 -2.46 -6.29
N PHE A 91 2.38 -1.42 -6.19
CA PHE A 91 2.25 -0.59 -5.00
C PHE A 91 0.91 -0.85 -4.32
N PHE A 92 0.94 -1.24 -3.04
CA PHE A 92 -0.26 -1.52 -2.26
C PHE A 92 -0.02 -1.38 -0.75
N SER A 93 -1.10 -1.32 0.02
CA SER A 93 -1.10 -1.29 1.48
C SER A 93 -1.71 -2.59 2.02
N ILE A 94 -1.06 -3.18 3.03
CA ILE A 94 -1.59 -4.35 3.74
C ILE A 94 -2.87 -4.01 4.52
N ALA A 95 -2.95 -2.77 5.02
CA ALA A 95 -4.10 -2.31 5.80
C ALA A 95 -5.40 -2.26 4.98
N ASP A 96 -5.28 -2.19 3.65
CA ASP A 96 -6.43 -2.16 2.74
C ASP A 96 -6.96 -3.57 2.43
N GLN A 97 -6.18 -4.60 2.77
CA GLN A 97 -6.42 -5.99 2.38
C GLN A 97 -6.76 -6.88 3.58
N ILE A 98 -6.20 -6.56 4.74
CA ILE A 98 -6.23 -7.42 5.92
C ILE A 98 -6.59 -6.57 7.12
N GLU A 99 -7.59 -7.00 7.89
CA GLU A 99 -7.88 -6.42 9.19
C GLU A 99 -6.66 -6.50 10.10
N MET A 100 -6.42 -5.45 10.90
CA MET A 100 -5.25 -5.39 11.80
C MET A 100 -5.14 -6.60 12.73
N SER A 101 -6.27 -7.17 13.15
CA SER A 101 -6.39 -8.38 13.97
C SER A 101 -5.84 -9.64 13.28
N ALA A 102 -5.83 -9.67 11.96
CA ALA A 102 -5.43 -10.81 11.14
C ALA A 102 -4.05 -10.61 10.47
N VAL A 103 -3.30 -9.57 10.87
CA VAL A 103 -1.96 -9.31 10.33
C VAL A 103 -0.97 -10.34 10.89
N THR A 104 -0.61 -11.30 10.04
CA THR A 104 0.41 -12.31 10.30
C THR A 104 1.42 -12.31 9.16
N HIS A 105 2.63 -12.82 9.40
CA HIS A 105 3.64 -12.93 8.34
C HIS A 105 3.13 -13.74 7.12
N THR A 106 2.36 -14.81 7.36
CA THR A 106 1.76 -15.65 6.32
C THR A 106 0.76 -14.86 5.49
N ASN A 107 -0.13 -14.11 6.15
CA ASN A 107 -1.14 -13.32 5.45
C ASN A 107 -0.51 -12.14 4.68
N ILE A 108 0.57 -11.55 5.18
CA ILE A 108 1.36 -10.53 4.47
C ILE A 108 1.97 -11.12 3.18
N LEU A 109 2.63 -12.27 3.28
CA LEU A 109 3.21 -12.95 2.11
C LEU A 109 2.14 -13.33 1.09
N TYR A 110 0.98 -13.80 1.57
CA TYR A 110 -0.15 -14.13 0.72
C TYR A 110 -0.70 -12.90 -0.01
N ALA A 111 -0.89 -11.78 0.70
CA ALA A 111 -1.32 -10.53 0.07
C ALA A 111 -0.32 -10.04 -0.99
N ILE A 112 0.99 -10.09 -0.71
CA ILE A 112 2.03 -9.79 -1.71
C ILE A 112 1.85 -10.66 -2.96
N ALA A 113 1.70 -11.98 -2.78
CA ALA A 113 1.57 -12.91 -3.89
C ALA A 113 0.32 -12.66 -4.74
N ILE A 114 -0.82 -12.40 -4.10
CA ILE A 114 -2.09 -12.09 -4.78
C ILE A 114 -2.00 -10.77 -5.55
N GLN A 115 -1.34 -9.76 -4.98
CA GLN A 115 -1.14 -8.47 -5.66
C GLN A 115 -0.24 -8.62 -6.90
N LEU A 116 0.86 -9.37 -6.79
CA LEU A 116 1.73 -9.68 -7.92
C LEU A 116 0.96 -10.44 -9.02
N LEU A 117 0.19 -11.47 -8.65
CA LEU A 117 -0.61 -12.25 -9.58
C LEU A 117 -1.67 -11.40 -10.29
N SER A 118 -2.37 -10.54 -9.55
CA SER A 118 -3.38 -9.61 -10.08
C SER A 118 -2.77 -8.59 -11.04
N HIS A 119 -1.61 -8.03 -10.68
CA HIS A 119 -0.89 -7.09 -11.54
C HIS A 119 -0.41 -7.74 -12.84
N ALA A 120 0.24 -8.91 -12.75
CA ALA A 120 0.71 -9.66 -13.90
C ALA A 120 -0.44 -10.09 -14.83
N SER A 121 -1.58 -10.50 -14.27
CA SER A 121 -2.77 -10.86 -15.05
C SER A 121 -3.31 -9.65 -15.84
N ARG A 122 -3.35 -8.46 -15.24
CA ARG A 122 -3.76 -7.21 -15.91
C ARG A 122 -2.81 -6.82 -17.04
N GLN A 123 -1.51 -7.04 -16.85
CA GLN A 123 -0.48 -6.79 -17.86
C GLN A 123 -0.32 -7.93 -18.87
N LYS A 124 -1.15 -8.99 -18.80
CA LYS A 124 -1.08 -10.18 -19.65
C LYS A 124 0.30 -10.86 -19.63
N ILE A 125 1.01 -10.75 -18.50
CA ILE A 125 2.27 -11.45 -18.29
C ILE A 125 1.94 -12.93 -18.05
N THR A 126 2.56 -13.81 -18.84
CA THR A 126 2.37 -15.26 -18.72
C THR A 126 2.95 -15.76 -17.39
N ILE A 127 2.10 -16.35 -16.55
CA ILE A 127 2.49 -17.00 -15.31
C ILE A 127 2.26 -18.51 -15.46
N ASN A 128 3.19 -19.32 -14.95
CA ASN A 128 3.04 -20.76 -14.92
C ASN A 128 1.72 -21.14 -14.18
N LYS A 129 0.93 -22.02 -14.79
CA LYS A 129 -0.36 -22.49 -14.25
C LYS A 129 -0.23 -23.06 -12.85
N ASP A 130 0.83 -23.81 -12.56
CA ASP A 130 1.06 -24.44 -11.25
C ASP A 130 1.20 -23.39 -10.14
N ILE A 131 1.90 -22.29 -10.42
CA ILE A 131 2.07 -21.18 -9.47
C ILE A 131 0.72 -20.51 -9.22
N ARG A 132 -0.06 -20.27 -10.28
CA ARG A 132 -1.38 -19.65 -10.18
C ARG A 132 -2.34 -20.52 -9.34
N GLU A 133 -2.38 -21.81 -9.63
CA GLU A 133 -3.25 -22.76 -8.93
C GLU A 133 -2.84 -22.90 -7.46
N THR A 134 -1.53 -22.96 -7.17
CA THR A 134 -1.00 -23.02 -5.80
C THR A 134 -1.41 -21.79 -4.99
N LEU A 135 -1.25 -20.58 -5.55
CA LEU A 135 -1.59 -19.33 -4.86
C LEU A 135 -3.10 -19.18 -4.65
N LEU A 136 -3.92 -19.54 -5.64
CA LEU A 136 -5.38 -19.46 -5.50
C LEU A 136 -5.94 -20.55 -4.57
N GLY A 137 -5.31 -21.72 -4.51
CA GLY A 137 -5.71 -22.85 -3.66
C GLY A 137 -5.23 -22.77 -2.20
N TRP A 138 -4.34 -21.82 -1.87
CA TRP A 138 -3.70 -21.73 -0.55
C TRP A 138 -4.68 -21.69 0.63
N ASN A 139 -5.81 -20.98 0.48
CA ASN A 139 -6.83 -20.88 1.53
C ASN A 139 -7.48 -22.23 1.88
N THR A 140 -7.56 -23.15 0.92
CA THR A 140 -8.11 -24.50 1.12
C THR A 140 -7.17 -25.35 1.96
N THR A 141 -5.86 -25.18 1.77
CA THR A 141 -4.82 -25.91 2.53
C THR A 141 -4.75 -25.46 3.99
N VAL A 142 -4.85 -24.16 4.25
CA VAL A 142 -4.81 -23.60 5.62
C VAL A 142 -6.02 -24.07 6.45
N ARG A 143 -7.22 -24.12 5.84
CA ARG A 143 -8.43 -24.63 6.52
C ARG A 143 -8.31 -26.10 6.95
N LYS A 144 -7.59 -26.91 6.17
CA LYS A 144 -7.40 -28.33 6.47
C LYS A 144 -6.48 -28.56 7.69
N GLN A 145 -5.50 -27.70 7.91
CA GLN A 145 -4.57 -27.81 9.05
C GLN A 145 -5.23 -27.47 10.39
N ILE A 146 -6.13 -26.47 10.43
CA ILE A 146 -6.88 -26.10 11.65
C ILE A 146 -7.85 -27.23 12.04
N ALA A 147 -8.50 -27.88 11.07
CA ALA A 147 -9.38 -29.01 11.33
C ALA A 147 -8.64 -30.23 11.91
N SER A 148 -7.43 -30.53 11.42
CA SER A 148 -6.62 -31.65 11.94
C SER A 148 -6.00 -31.41 13.32
N ALA A 149 -5.89 -30.15 13.76
CA ALA A 149 -5.38 -29.80 15.10
C ALA A 149 -6.47 -29.86 16.18
N GLY A 150 -7.76 -29.86 15.81
CA GLY A 150 -8.89 -29.91 16.74
C GLY A 150 -9.40 -31.32 17.11
N THR A 151 -8.72 -32.40 16.68
CA THR A 151 -9.19 -33.79 16.89
C THR A 151 -8.24 -34.67 17.70
N LYS A 152 -7.33 -34.08 18.49
CA LYS A 152 -6.55 -34.81 19.50
C LYS A 152 -6.74 -34.16 20.87
N GLY A 153 -7.85 -34.50 21.50
CA GLY A 153 -8.15 -34.26 22.89
C GLY A 153 -9.10 -35.35 23.36
N ASP A 154 -8.52 -36.52 23.63
CA ASP A 154 -9.07 -37.51 24.58
C ASP A 154 -8.53 -37.19 25.97
#